data_AF-A0A0C4EH20-F1
#
_entry.id   AF-A0A0C4EH20-F1
#
_cell.length_a   1.000
_cell.length_b   1.000
_cell.length_c   1.000
_cell.angle_alpha   90.00
_cell.angle_beta   90.00
_cell.angle_gamma   90.00
#
_symmetry.space_group_name_H-M   'P 1'
#
loop_
_entity.id
_entity.type
_entity.pdbx_description
1 polymer ?
#
loop_
_entity_poly.entity_id
_entity_poly.type
_entity_poly.pdbx_seq_one_letter_code
_entity_poly.pdbx_strand_id
1 'polypeptide(L)'
;MFSSVFEYMKQRKRDNRNKRRKTERHSTYESAGHAADPLLPPKKLTWSIKRFKKTKLFPHRLIEGDRKPTDAELAQALKIAEGFHYFRHGKVVVIDEDNPDQIIAIIEFTKVEDLTLSELNKLNIIARFIHKFKQFVNAVNEASRSWGGYMWMVGWRKGFEAYQLAGVYLNSKKIEAAKDDYNSLMRSSSTPSNILGKLFKGVANIAFEKNRELMKMNSIPAFGSLHYKDPLNKFECSPNLSFTTGGYFNPPHKDTKDAQDFAFALFLPTNKSDGSIIASTDVYHVKGGSFVFPIIGLVLI
;
A
#
# COMPACT_ATOMS: atom_id res chain seq x y z
N MET A 1 -17.35 -50.74 -26.47
CA MET A 1 -16.71 -49.59 -27.14
C MET A 1 -17.45 -48.29 -26.74
N PHE A 2 -17.29 -47.82 -25.50
CA PHE A 2 -18.02 -46.64 -24.95
C PHE A 2 -17.09 -45.48 -24.53
N SER A 3 -15.83 -45.53 -24.94
CA SER A 3 -14.77 -44.63 -24.44
C SER A 3 -14.84 -43.20 -24.99
N SER A 4 -15.59 -42.92 -26.07
CA SER A 4 -15.53 -41.63 -26.77
C SER A 4 -16.47 -40.57 -26.19
N VAL A 5 -17.71 -40.94 -25.83
CA VAL A 5 -18.73 -39.98 -25.35
C VAL A 5 -18.43 -39.51 -23.92
N PHE A 6 -17.95 -40.42 -23.07
CA PHE A 6 -17.61 -40.10 -21.69
C PHE A 6 -16.40 -39.17 -21.59
N GLU A 7 -15.32 -39.45 -22.35
CA GLU A 7 -14.15 -38.57 -22.38
C GLU A 7 -14.46 -37.22 -23.06
N TYR A 8 -15.31 -37.20 -24.10
CA TYR A 8 -15.81 -35.94 -24.69
C TYR A 8 -16.58 -35.06 -23.68
N MET A 9 -17.49 -35.65 -22.90
CA MET A 9 -18.25 -34.94 -21.85
C MET A 9 -17.32 -34.38 -20.75
N LYS A 10 -16.30 -35.14 -20.37
CA LYS A 10 -15.30 -34.76 -19.37
C LYS A 10 -14.42 -33.61 -19.86
N GLN A 11 -13.98 -33.66 -21.12
CA GLN A 11 -13.22 -32.60 -21.76
C GLN A 11 -14.05 -31.31 -21.87
N ARG A 12 -15.30 -31.41 -22.35
CA ARG A 12 -16.22 -30.27 -22.43
C ARG A 12 -16.52 -29.64 -21.07
N LYS A 13 -16.64 -30.43 -20.00
CA LYS A 13 -16.77 -29.91 -18.62
C LYS A 13 -15.51 -29.18 -18.17
N ARG A 14 -14.31 -29.68 -18.48
CA ARG A 14 -13.04 -28.97 -18.21
C ARG A 14 -12.96 -27.68 -18.99
N ASP A 15 -13.30 -27.69 -20.27
CA ASP A 15 -13.23 -26.51 -21.14
C ASP A 15 -14.24 -25.44 -20.71
N ASN A 16 -15.45 -25.83 -20.31
CA ASN A 16 -16.44 -24.90 -19.75
C ASN A 16 -16.01 -24.34 -18.40
N ARG A 17 -15.39 -25.16 -17.53
CA ARG A 17 -14.84 -24.69 -16.24
C ARG A 17 -13.66 -23.76 -16.46
N ASN A 18 -12.80 -24.03 -17.44
CA ASN A 18 -11.67 -23.20 -17.83
C ASN A 18 -12.14 -21.89 -18.47
N LYS A 19 -13.17 -21.94 -19.33
CA LYS A 19 -13.80 -20.76 -19.94
C LYS A 19 -14.44 -19.88 -18.87
N ARG A 20 -15.22 -20.46 -17.95
CA ARG A 20 -15.81 -19.74 -16.81
C ARG A 20 -14.75 -19.12 -15.91
N ARG A 21 -13.72 -19.87 -15.54
CA ARG A 21 -12.55 -19.35 -14.80
C ARG A 21 -11.79 -18.25 -15.57
N LYS A 22 -11.72 -18.33 -16.89
CA LYS A 22 -11.07 -17.32 -17.74
C LYS A 22 -11.89 -16.03 -17.79
N THR A 23 -13.22 -16.14 -17.87
CA THR A 23 -14.15 -15.00 -17.79
C THR A 23 -14.16 -14.38 -16.39
N GLU A 24 -14.15 -15.20 -15.34
CA GLU A 24 -14.02 -14.74 -13.94
C GLU A 24 -12.66 -14.05 -13.69
N ARG A 25 -11.57 -14.49 -14.36
CA ARG A 25 -10.23 -13.87 -14.26
C ARG A 25 -10.11 -12.54 -14.99
N HIS A 26 -10.92 -12.28 -16.02
CA HIS A 26 -10.84 -11.09 -16.86
C HIS A 26 -12.26 -10.55 -17.10
N SER A 27 -12.73 -9.69 -16.20
CA SER A 27 -13.97 -8.93 -16.44
C SER A 27 -13.62 -7.51 -16.88
N THR A 28 -14.25 -7.02 -17.92
CA THR A 28 -14.33 -5.57 -18.17
C THR A 28 -15.32 -4.99 -17.16
N TYR A 29 -14.89 -4.00 -16.37
CA TYR A 29 -15.77 -3.31 -15.42
C TYR A 29 -15.91 -1.85 -15.86
N GLU A 30 -17.14 -1.39 -16.03
CA GLU A 30 -17.47 0.03 -16.16
C GLU A 30 -17.64 0.57 -14.74
N SER A 31 -16.92 1.65 -14.41
CA SER A 31 -16.88 2.21 -13.06
C SER A 31 -18.29 2.62 -12.59
N ALA A 32 -18.94 1.79 -11.76
CA ALA A 32 -20.16 2.17 -11.07
C ALA A 32 -19.80 3.09 -9.88
N GLY A 33 -19.62 4.37 -10.19
CA GLY A 33 -19.31 5.42 -9.23
C GLY A 33 -19.29 6.78 -9.92
N HIS A 34 -20.50 7.32 -10.18
CA HIS A 34 -20.81 8.62 -10.77
C HIS A 34 -20.12 8.96 -12.11
N ALA A 35 -20.93 8.93 -13.18
CA ALA A 35 -20.64 9.45 -14.52
C ALA A 35 -19.30 8.97 -15.11
N ALA A 36 -19.21 7.69 -15.43
CA ALA A 36 -18.18 7.24 -16.37
C ALA A 36 -18.40 7.97 -17.70
N ASP A 37 -17.39 8.67 -18.20
CA ASP A 37 -17.41 9.27 -19.53
C ASP A 37 -17.51 8.13 -20.57
N PRO A 38 -18.61 8.05 -21.35
CA PRO A 38 -18.80 6.97 -22.33
C PRO A 38 -17.78 7.01 -23.48
N LEU A 39 -16.97 8.06 -23.60
CA LEU A 39 -15.88 8.17 -24.57
C LEU A 39 -14.60 7.47 -24.12
N LEU A 40 -14.47 7.08 -22.85
CA LEU A 40 -13.28 6.41 -22.33
C LEU A 40 -13.39 4.89 -22.51
N PRO A 41 -12.34 4.20 -23.01
CA PRO A 41 -12.36 2.76 -23.14
C PRO A 41 -12.53 2.09 -21.76
N PRO A 42 -13.30 0.99 -21.66
CA PRO A 42 -13.57 0.33 -20.39
C PRO A 42 -12.26 -0.13 -19.74
N LYS A 43 -11.99 0.33 -18.51
CA LYS A 43 -10.82 -0.11 -17.73
C LYS A 43 -10.93 -1.63 -17.51
N LYS A 44 -9.96 -2.38 -18.02
CA LYS A 44 -9.89 -3.83 -17.85
C LYS A 44 -9.54 -4.18 -16.41
N LEU A 45 -10.43 -4.90 -15.73
CA LEU A 45 -10.22 -5.41 -14.38
C LEU A 45 -9.67 -6.84 -14.45
N THR A 46 -8.59 -7.11 -13.73
CA THR A 46 -8.00 -8.45 -13.62
C THR A 46 -8.33 -9.03 -12.26
N TRP A 47 -8.98 -10.19 -12.23
CA TRP A 47 -9.20 -10.95 -11.00
C TRP A 47 -8.10 -12.00 -10.86
N SER A 48 -7.39 -11.95 -9.73
CA SER A 48 -6.33 -12.88 -9.38
C SER A 48 -6.75 -13.71 -8.18
N ILE A 49 -7.19 -14.94 -8.45
CA ILE A 49 -7.54 -15.92 -7.41
C ILE A 49 -6.24 -16.58 -6.94
N LYS A 50 -5.94 -16.45 -5.64
CA LYS A 50 -4.69 -16.93 -5.04
C LYS A 50 -4.99 -17.85 -3.86
N ARG A 51 -4.38 -19.04 -3.88
CA ARG A 51 -4.35 -19.91 -2.70
C ARG A 51 -3.27 -19.49 -1.74
N PHE A 52 -3.56 -19.59 -0.45
CA PHE A 52 -2.52 -19.57 0.56
C PHE A 52 -1.53 -20.73 0.34
N LYS A 53 -0.24 -20.39 0.24
CA LYS A 53 0.88 -21.32 0.20
C LYS A 53 1.88 -20.87 1.26
N LYS A 54 2.20 -21.77 2.18
CA LYS A 54 3.18 -21.49 3.23
C LYS A 54 4.59 -21.36 2.63
N THR A 55 4.93 -20.17 2.16
CA THR A 55 6.27 -19.85 1.65
C THR A 55 7.04 -19.10 2.72
N LYS A 56 8.16 -19.67 3.15
CA LYS A 56 9.06 -19.07 4.13
C LYS A 56 10.25 -18.44 3.40
N LEU A 57 10.22 -17.13 3.17
CA LEU A 57 11.35 -16.42 2.55
C LEU A 57 12.60 -16.42 3.43
N PHE A 58 12.40 -16.36 4.76
CA PHE A 58 13.47 -16.26 5.75
C PHE A 58 13.29 -17.35 6.80
N PRO A 59 13.72 -18.60 6.53
CA PRO A 59 13.51 -19.74 7.44
C PRO A 59 14.17 -19.55 8.81
N HIS A 60 15.29 -18.83 8.88
CA HIS A 60 16.05 -18.58 10.11
C HIS A 60 15.21 -17.92 11.20
N ARG A 61 14.20 -17.13 10.83
CA ARG A 61 13.30 -16.46 11.80
C ARG A 61 12.57 -17.38 12.75
N LEU A 62 12.42 -18.66 12.38
CA LEU A 62 11.74 -19.65 13.22
C LEU A 62 12.58 -20.08 14.42
N ILE A 63 13.89 -19.93 14.33
CA ILE A 63 14.85 -20.41 15.33
C ILE A 63 15.51 -19.20 16.01
N GLU A 64 15.85 -18.18 15.23
CA GLU A 64 16.71 -17.07 15.65
C GLU A 64 15.95 -15.75 15.82
N GLY A 65 14.62 -15.75 15.64
CA GLY A 65 13.79 -14.56 15.75
C GLY A 65 14.04 -13.53 14.64
N ASP A 66 13.77 -12.25 14.92
CA ASP A 66 13.75 -11.18 13.91
C ASP A 66 15.11 -10.57 13.59
N ARG A 67 16.19 -11.37 13.71
CA ARG A 67 17.51 -10.91 13.29
C ARG A 67 17.54 -10.58 11.81
N LYS A 68 18.33 -9.57 11.47
CA LYS A 68 18.57 -9.18 10.08
C LYS A 68 19.12 -10.38 9.29
N PRO A 69 18.63 -10.64 8.06
CA PRO A 69 19.19 -11.67 7.21
C PRO A 69 20.61 -11.31 6.78
N THR A 70 21.45 -12.32 6.62
CA THR A 70 22.73 -12.23 5.93
C THR A 70 22.52 -11.99 4.43
N ASP A 71 23.56 -11.55 3.72
CA ASP A 71 23.48 -11.32 2.27
C ASP A 71 23.11 -12.60 1.50
N ALA A 72 23.59 -13.77 1.96
CA ALA A 72 23.25 -15.06 1.37
C ALA A 72 21.77 -15.42 1.57
N GLU A 73 21.21 -15.19 2.76
CA GLU A 73 19.79 -15.41 3.04
C GLU A 73 18.90 -14.44 2.25
N LEU A 74 19.33 -13.19 2.10
CA LEU A 74 18.63 -12.21 1.27
C LEU A 74 18.66 -12.61 -0.21
N ALA A 75 19.81 -13.04 -0.73
CA ALA A 75 19.93 -13.53 -2.11
C ALA A 75 19.04 -14.77 -2.35
N GLN A 76 18.98 -15.69 -1.38
CA GLN A 76 18.09 -16.85 -1.45
C GLN A 76 16.61 -16.43 -1.45
N ALA A 77 16.21 -15.50 -0.59
CA ALA A 77 14.85 -14.99 -0.55
C ALA A 77 14.44 -14.32 -1.87
N LEU A 78 15.34 -13.54 -2.48
CA LEU A 78 15.13 -12.93 -3.80
C LEU A 78 14.95 -14.01 -4.88
N LYS A 79 15.81 -15.04 -4.90
CA LYS A 79 15.70 -16.17 -5.83
C LYS A 79 14.38 -16.94 -5.69
N ILE A 80 13.85 -17.09 -4.48
CA ILE A 80 12.51 -17.67 -4.26
C ILE A 80 11.43 -16.75 -4.84
N ALA A 81 11.55 -15.44 -4.59
CA ALA A 81 10.59 -14.45 -5.06
C ALA A 81 10.55 -14.31 -6.60
N GLU A 82 11.65 -14.60 -7.30
CA GLU A 82 11.68 -14.67 -8.78
C GLU A 82 10.66 -15.66 -9.36
N GLY A 83 10.32 -16.72 -8.62
CA GLY A 83 9.32 -17.70 -9.01
C GLY A 83 7.86 -17.27 -8.78
N PHE A 84 7.64 -16.07 -8.21
CA PHE A 84 6.30 -15.57 -7.91
C PHE A 84 5.63 -14.92 -9.12
N HIS A 85 4.33 -14.66 -9.00
CA HIS A 85 3.59 -13.96 -10.03
C HIS A 85 3.77 -12.44 -9.89
N TYR A 86 4.08 -11.77 -11.00
CA TYR A 86 4.29 -10.33 -11.06
C TYR A 86 3.12 -9.62 -11.70
N PHE A 87 2.63 -8.56 -11.05
CA PHE A 87 1.80 -7.54 -11.68
C PHE A 87 2.61 -6.28 -11.90
N ARG A 88 2.42 -5.66 -13.08
CA ARG A 88 3.15 -4.44 -13.50
C ARG A 88 2.26 -3.36 -14.10
N HIS A 89 0.97 -3.65 -14.32
CA HIS A 89 0.04 -2.72 -14.96
C HIS A 89 -1.43 -3.08 -14.68
N GLY A 90 -2.32 -2.14 -14.98
CA GLY A 90 -3.77 -2.30 -14.93
C GLY A 90 -4.37 -2.21 -13.52
N LYS A 91 -5.62 -2.66 -13.38
CA LYS A 91 -6.29 -2.78 -12.07
C LYS A 91 -6.48 -4.26 -11.74
N VAL A 92 -6.02 -4.66 -10.57
CA VAL A 92 -6.00 -6.05 -10.12
C VAL A 92 -6.74 -6.17 -8.80
N VAL A 93 -7.65 -7.13 -8.72
CA VAL A 93 -8.28 -7.55 -7.46
C VAL A 93 -7.77 -8.94 -7.13
N VAL A 94 -7.16 -9.08 -5.96
CA VAL A 94 -6.65 -10.35 -5.46
C VAL A 94 -7.64 -10.92 -4.47
N ILE A 95 -8.10 -12.15 -4.70
CA ILE A 95 -9.06 -12.86 -3.85
C ILE A 95 -8.40 -14.13 -3.30
N ASP A 96 -8.74 -14.47 -2.07
CA ASP A 96 -8.41 -15.77 -1.48
C ASP A 96 -9.20 -16.90 -2.18
N GLU A 97 -8.49 -17.93 -2.68
CA GLU A 97 -9.13 -19.10 -3.28
C GLU A 97 -10.00 -19.87 -2.28
N ASP A 98 -9.55 -19.94 -1.02
CA ASP A 98 -10.22 -20.72 0.02
C ASP A 98 -11.37 -19.93 0.66
N ASN A 99 -11.36 -18.60 0.53
CA ASN A 99 -12.41 -17.67 0.99
C ASN A 99 -12.78 -16.67 -0.12
N PRO A 100 -13.59 -17.06 -1.13
CA PRO A 100 -13.85 -16.23 -2.31
C PRO A 100 -14.50 -14.86 -2.04
N ASP A 101 -15.15 -14.69 -0.88
CA ASP A 101 -15.73 -13.41 -0.46
C ASP A 101 -14.67 -12.46 0.15
N GLN A 102 -13.45 -12.95 0.38
CA GLN A 102 -12.37 -12.20 1.00
C GLN A 102 -11.42 -11.62 -0.05
N ILE A 103 -11.43 -10.29 -0.16
CA ILE A 103 -10.44 -9.53 -0.92
C ILE A 103 -9.15 -9.44 -0.11
N ILE A 104 -8.04 -9.84 -0.73
CA ILE A 104 -6.70 -9.69 -0.17
C ILE A 104 -6.13 -8.31 -0.49
N ALA A 105 -6.29 -7.85 -1.74
CA ALA A 105 -5.77 -6.57 -2.18
C ALA A 105 -6.52 -6.05 -3.42
N ILE A 106 -6.64 -4.72 -3.52
CA ILE A 106 -7.02 -4.01 -4.74
C ILE A 106 -5.84 -3.14 -5.13
N ILE A 107 -5.29 -3.37 -6.32
CA ILE A 107 -4.05 -2.74 -6.78
C ILE A 107 -4.36 -2.03 -8.09
N GLU A 108 -3.97 -0.76 -8.19
CA GLU A 108 -4.10 0.03 -9.40
C GLU A 108 -2.72 0.59 -9.79
N PHE A 109 -2.31 0.29 -11.01
CA PHE A 109 -1.06 0.78 -11.60
C PHE A 109 -1.36 1.92 -12.55
N THR A 110 -0.70 3.05 -12.35
CA THR A 110 -0.77 4.22 -13.22
C THR A 110 0.64 4.61 -13.59
N LYS A 111 0.95 4.66 -14.89
CA LYS A 111 2.26 5.15 -15.31
C LYS A 111 2.33 6.65 -15.09
N VAL A 112 3.51 7.15 -14.79
CA VAL A 112 3.73 8.60 -14.60
C VAL A 112 3.35 9.38 -15.86
N GLU A 113 3.64 8.84 -17.04
CA GLU A 113 3.30 9.43 -18.35
C GLU A 113 1.79 9.55 -18.62
N ASP A 114 0.97 8.73 -17.94
CA ASP A 114 -0.49 8.74 -18.08
C ASP A 114 -1.17 9.71 -17.09
N LEU A 115 -0.41 10.31 -16.16
CA LEU A 115 -0.96 11.25 -15.18
C LEU A 115 -1.21 12.61 -15.83
N THR A 116 -2.39 13.17 -15.59
CA THR A 116 -2.64 14.58 -15.88
C THR A 116 -1.72 15.47 -15.03
N LEU A 117 -1.44 16.69 -15.49
CA LEU A 117 -0.67 17.67 -14.71
C LEU A 117 -1.28 17.90 -13.32
N SER A 118 -2.61 17.89 -13.20
CA SER A 118 -3.31 18.02 -11.93
C SER A 118 -3.03 16.85 -10.98
N GLU A 119 -3.06 15.61 -11.48
CA GLU A 119 -2.77 14.41 -10.70
C GLU A 119 -1.29 14.36 -10.28
N LEU A 120 -0.38 14.65 -11.21
CA LEU A 120 1.06 14.73 -10.92
C LEU A 120 1.35 15.78 -9.84
N ASN A 121 0.71 16.95 -9.90
CA ASN A 121 0.85 18.00 -8.89
C ASN A 121 0.33 17.54 -7.51
N LYS A 122 -0.81 16.85 -7.46
CA LYS A 122 -1.36 16.30 -6.21
C LYS A 122 -0.42 15.27 -5.58
N LEU A 123 0.13 14.36 -6.38
CA LEU A 123 1.07 13.36 -5.88
C LEU A 123 2.40 14.02 -5.43
N ASN A 124 2.86 15.06 -6.15
CA ASN A 124 4.02 15.85 -5.74
C ASN A 124 3.82 16.56 -4.39
N ILE A 125 2.62 17.06 -4.11
CA ILE A 125 2.29 17.65 -2.80
C ILE A 125 2.50 16.61 -1.68
N ILE A 126 2.00 15.38 -1.87
CA ILE A 126 2.19 14.31 -0.89
C ILE A 126 3.68 13.98 -0.72
N ALA A 127 4.38 13.73 -1.84
CA ALA A 127 5.77 13.31 -1.83
C ALA A 127 6.71 14.34 -1.18
N ARG A 128 6.53 15.63 -1.51
CA ARG A 128 7.28 16.73 -0.90
C ARG A 128 6.92 16.94 0.56
N PHE A 129 5.65 16.79 0.94
CA PHE A 129 5.25 16.89 2.34
C PHE A 129 5.98 15.86 3.20
N ILE A 130 5.92 14.58 2.84
CA ILE A 130 6.59 13.51 3.61
C ILE A 130 8.11 13.65 3.56
N HIS A 131 8.68 14.12 2.45
CA HIS A 131 10.11 14.36 2.33
C HIS A 131 10.57 15.45 3.31
N LYS A 132 9.91 16.61 3.31
CA LYS A 132 10.21 17.71 4.25
C LYS A 132 9.98 17.29 5.70
N PHE A 133 8.95 16.49 5.96
CA PHE A 133 8.61 16.06 7.32
C PHE A 133 9.74 15.28 8.00
N LYS A 134 10.65 14.63 7.24
CA LYS A 134 11.85 13.95 7.76
C LYS A 134 12.71 14.84 8.66
N GLN A 135 12.73 16.15 8.41
CA GLN A 135 13.44 17.12 9.24
C GLN A 135 12.94 17.12 10.70
N PHE A 136 11.68 16.75 10.95
CA PHE A 136 11.03 16.88 12.25
C PHE A 136 10.79 15.55 12.95
N VAL A 137 11.26 14.44 12.38
CA VAL A 137 11.13 13.10 12.96
C VAL A 137 12.46 12.34 12.94
N ASN A 138 12.51 11.25 13.70
CA ASN A 138 13.62 10.30 13.65
C ASN A 138 13.25 9.14 12.73
N ALA A 139 14.25 8.58 12.06
CA ALA A 139 14.07 7.30 11.38
C ALA A 139 13.80 6.23 12.46
N VAL A 140 12.88 5.32 12.17
CA VAL A 140 12.61 4.15 13.02
C VAL A 140 13.80 3.20 12.88
N ASN A 141 14.55 3.02 13.97
CA ASN A 141 15.81 2.26 13.98
C ASN A 141 15.74 1.05 14.94
N GLU A 142 14.65 0.27 14.86
CA GLU A 142 14.51 -1.00 15.58
C GLU A 142 14.74 -2.17 14.62
N ALA A 143 15.64 -3.09 14.97
CA ALA A 143 16.00 -4.23 14.13
C ALA A 143 14.81 -5.16 13.85
N SER A 144 13.85 -5.26 14.78
CA SER A 144 12.58 -5.98 14.58
C SER A 144 11.67 -5.31 13.55
N ARG A 145 11.88 -4.02 13.28
CA ARG A 145 11.02 -3.22 12.39
C ARG A 145 11.68 -2.90 11.05
N SER A 146 13.01 -2.87 10.98
CA SER A 146 13.74 -2.52 9.75
C SER A 146 15.02 -3.34 9.62
N TRP A 147 15.15 -4.04 8.50
CA TRP A 147 16.37 -4.76 8.12
C TRP A 147 17.24 -3.98 7.12
N GLY A 148 16.63 -3.05 6.38
CA GLY A 148 17.32 -2.13 5.50
C GLY A 148 16.46 -0.94 5.14
N GLY A 149 17.08 0.06 4.50
CA GLY A 149 16.47 1.34 4.16
C GLY A 149 16.06 2.14 5.40
N TYR A 150 15.10 3.04 5.22
CA TYR A 150 14.63 3.96 6.25
C TYR A 150 13.11 4.02 6.27
N MET A 151 12.54 4.10 7.48
CA MET A 151 11.12 4.34 7.71
C MET A 151 10.96 5.53 8.66
N TRP A 152 9.97 6.36 8.38
CA TRP A 152 9.51 7.43 9.25
C TRP A 152 8.00 7.36 9.40
N MET A 153 7.48 8.10 10.38
CA MET A 153 6.06 8.17 10.69
C MET A 153 5.64 9.62 10.84
N VAL A 154 4.43 9.97 10.43
CA VAL A 154 3.78 11.27 10.70
C VAL A 154 2.39 11.05 11.27
N GLY A 155 1.93 11.98 12.10
CA GLY A 155 0.58 11.96 12.68
C GLY A 155 0.52 11.33 14.06
N TRP A 156 -0.64 10.78 14.39
CA TRP A 156 -1.02 10.32 15.72
C TRP A 156 -0.68 8.85 15.94
N ARG A 157 -0.27 8.55 17.17
CA ARG A 157 0.02 7.20 17.65
C ARG A 157 -0.62 6.97 19.01
N LYS A 158 -0.73 5.70 19.42
CA LYS A 158 -1.02 5.38 20.81
C LYS A 158 0.03 6.01 21.74
N GLY A 159 -0.41 6.44 22.93
CA GLY A 159 0.50 6.82 24.00
C GLY A 159 1.41 5.65 24.39
N PHE A 160 2.66 5.94 24.76
CA PHE A 160 3.58 4.92 25.29
C PHE A 160 3.77 5.04 26.81
N GLU A 161 3.27 6.11 27.42
CA GLU A 161 3.40 6.38 28.85
C GLU A 161 2.08 6.11 29.56
N ALA A 162 2.17 5.74 30.84
CA ALA A 162 0.98 5.56 31.67
C ALA A 162 0.14 6.85 31.68
N TYR A 163 -1.18 6.71 31.61
CA TYR A 163 -2.14 7.81 31.59
C TYR A 163 -2.10 8.73 30.35
N GLN A 164 -1.30 8.40 29.33
CA GLN A 164 -1.37 9.08 28.02
C GLN A 164 -2.20 8.26 27.02
N LEU A 165 -3.27 8.87 26.51
CA LEU A 165 -4.16 8.25 25.53
C LEU A 165 -3.53 8.19 24.13
N ALA A 166 -2.90 9.29 23.72
CA ALA A 166 -2.34 9.46 22.39
C ALA A 166 -1.02 10.23 22.46
N GLY A 167 -0.18 9.99 21.47
CA GLY A 167 0.99 10.80 21.18
C GLY A 167 1.03 11.14 19.70
N VAL A 168 2.05 11.91 19.32
CA VAL A 168 2.32 12.26 17.92
C VAL A 168 3.76 11.86 17.57
N TYR A 169 3.99 11.52 16.32
CA TYR A 169 5.33 11.28 15.81
C TYR A 169 6.03 12.61 15.56
N LEU A 170 6.97 12.98 16.43
CA LEU A 170 7.79 14.18 16.31
C LEU A 170 9.13 14.03 17.04
N ASN A 171 10.06 14.92 16.73
CA ASN A 171 11.28 15.15 17.50
C ASN A 171 11.31 16.62 17.96
N SER A 172 11.02 16.84 19.25
CA SER A 172 10.90 18.19 19.82
C SER A 172 12.15 19.04 19.60
N LYS A 173 13.35 18.46 19.78
CA LYS A 173 14.61 19.20 19.58
C LYS A 173 14.78 19.71 18.15
N LYS A 174 14.41 18.88 17.16
CA LYS A 174 14.48 19.29 15.74
C LYS A 174 13.43 20.35 15.40
N ILE A 175 12.25 20.28 16.02
CA ILE A 175 11.20 21.29 15.87
C ILE A 175 11.62 22.60 16.53
N GLU A 176 12.18 22.57 17.73
CA GLU A 176 12.67 23.77 18.42
C GLU A 176 13.72 24.51 17.60
N ALA A 177 14.61 23.78 16.92
CA ALA A 177 15.63 24.36 16.04
C ALA A 177 15.08 24.96 14.74
N ALA A 178 13.86 24.60 14.31
CA ALA A 178 13.27 25.01 13.03
C ALA A 178 11.73 25.17 13.16
N LYS A 179 11.31 25.95 14.15
CA LYS A 179 9.91 26.05 14.59
C LYS A 179 8.99 26.61 13.50
N ASP A 180 9.46 27.64 12.79
CA ASP A 180 8.66 28.29 11.74
C ASP A 180 8.47 27.37 10.53
N ASP A 181 9.50 26.61 10.15
CA ASP A 181 9.43 25.61 9.09
C ASP A 181 8.44 24.50 9.44
N TYR A 182 8.50 23.99 10.68
CA TYR A 182 7.55 22.99 11.17
C TYR A 182 6.12 23.52 11.14
N ASN A 183 5.89 24.72 11.70
CA ASN A 183 4.57 25.33 11.73
C ASN A 183 4.01 25.58 10.32
N SER A 184 4.86 26.05 9.41
CA SER A 184 4.50 26.24 7.99
C SER A 184 4.11 24.92 7.33
N LEU A 185 4.92 23.88 7.53
CA LEU A 185 4.64 22.55 7.00
C LEU A 185 3.34 21.97 7.55
N MET A 186 3.12 22.08 8.86
CA MET A 186 1.91 21.57 9.51
C MET A 186 0.66 22.39 9.16
N ARG A 187 0.74 23.70 8.90
CA ARG A 187 -0.42 24.44 8.35
C ARG A 187 -0.89 23.89 7.00
N SER A 188 -0.01 23.23 6.26
CA SER A 188 -0.34 22.61 4.97
C SER A 188 -0.80 21.14 5.06
N SER A 189 -0.73 20.50 6.23
CA SER A 189 -0.91 19.03 6.41
C SER A 189 -2.30 18.50 6.03
N SER A 190 -3.33 19.34 6.08
CA SER A 190 -4.69 18.98 5.65
C SER A 190 -4.77 18.66 4.16
N THR A 191 -3.92 19.28 3.34
CA THR A 191 -3.92 19.09 1.88
C THR A 191 -3.45 17.68 1.48
N PRO A 192 -2.25 17.21 1.87
CA PRO A 192 -1.83 15.84 1.56
C PRO A 192 -2.76 14.81 2.22
N SER A 193 -3.32 15.08 3.39
CA SER A 193 -4.32 14.22 4.04
C SER A 193 -5.56 14.03 3.17
N ASN A 194 -6.14 15.14 2.68
CA ASN A 194 -7.29 15.10 1.79
C ASN A 194 -6.99 14.43 0.45
N ILE A 195 -5.80 14.64 -0.13
CA ILE A 195 -5.42 14.00 -1.39
C ILE A 195 -5.31 12.48 -1.19
N LEU A 196 -4.61 12.03 -0.14
CA LEU A 196 -4.46 10.60 0.15
C LEU A 196 -5.81 9.91 0.37
N GLY A 197 -6.71 10.51 1.14
CA GLY A 197 -8.03 9.92 1.34
C GLY A 197 -8.91 9.94 0.09
N LYS A 198 -8.78 10.95 -0.79
CA LYS A 198 -9.43 10.92 -2.11
C LYS A 198 -8.91 9.77 -2.97
N LEU A 199 -7.60 9.54 -2.99
CA LEU A 199 -6.99 8.42 -3.71
C LEU A 199 -7.48 7.08 -3.15
N PHE A 200 -7.44 6.91 -1.83
CA PHE A 200 -7.92 5.68 -1.20
C PHE A 200 -9.40 5.44 -1.48
N LYS A 201 -10.26 6.46 -1.32
CA LYS A 201 -11.68 6.38 -1.65
C LYS A 201 -11.92 6.02 -3.11
N GLY A 202 -11.11 6.55 -4.03
CA GLY A 202 -11.22 6.23 -5.47
C GLY A 202 -10.87 4.77 -5.79
N VAL A 203 -9.92 4.18 -5.06
CA VAL A 203 -9.53 2.78 -5.25
C VAL A 203 -10.51 1.82 -4.55
N ALA A 204 -10.89 2.13 -3.31
CA ALA A 204 -11.67 1.26 -2.44
C ALA A 204 -12.57 2.06 -1.48
N ASN A 205 -13.67 2.61 -2.00
CA ASN A 205 -14.59 3.46 -1.25
C ASN A 205 -15.16 2.82 0.03
N ILE A 206 -15.52 1.53 0.00
CA ILE A 206 -16.07 0.82 1.16
C ILE A 206 -15.01 0.72 2.27
N ALA A 207 -13.78 0.35 1.93
CA ALA A 207 -12.68 0.28 2.90
C ALA A 207 -12.35 1.65 3.48
N PHE A 208 -12.34 2.69 2.64
CA PHE A 208 -12.17 4.07 3.08
C PHE A 208 -13.23 4.50 4.10
N GLU A 209 -14.53 4.28 3.82
CA GLU A 209 -15.59 4.70 4.73
C GLU A 209 -15.54 3.91 6.04
N LYS A 210 -15.28 2.60 6.01
CA LYS A 210 -15.08 1.79 7.23
C LYS A 210 -13.95 2.33 8.10
N ASN A 211 -12.79 2.64 7.53
CA ASN A 211 -11.67 3.21 8.29
C ASN A 211 -12.04 4.57 8.88
N ARG A 212 -12.74 5.41 8.11
CA ARG A 212 -13.20 6.72 8.56
C ARG A 212 -14.24 6.62 9.69
N GLU A 213 -15.19 5.70 9.59
CA GLU A 213 -16.19 5.44 10.64
C GLU A 213 -15.53 4.96 11.93
N LEU A 214 -14.56 4.04 11.83
CA LEU A 214 -13.77 3.58 12.96
C LEU A 214 -13.08 4.74 13.68
N MET A 215 -12.45 5.64 12.91
CA MET A 215 -11.81 6.83 13.51
C MET A 215 -12.82 7.77 14.16
N LYS A 216 -13.97 8.03 13.50
CA LYS A 216 -15.04 8.86 14.08
C LYS A 216 -15.56 8.31 15.41
N MET A 217 -15.90 7.02 15.44
CA MET A 217 -16.44 6.36 16.64
C MET A 217 -15.48 6.48 17.83
N ASN A 218 -14.18 6.48 17.55
CA ASN A 218 -13.13 6.54 18.57
C ASN A 218 -12.54 7.95 18.77
N SER A 219 -13.12 8.99 18.13
CA SER A 219 -12.61 10.37 18.17
C SER A 219 -11.12 10.49 17.80
N ILE A 220 -10.67 9.65 16.87
CA ILE A 220 -9.28 9.61 16.43
C ILE A 220 -9.06 10.70 15.37
N PRO A 221 -8.14 11.65 15.58
CA PRO A 221 -7.83 12.70 14.61
C PRO A 221 -7.09 12.16 13.38
N ALA A 222 -7.14 12.92 12.29
CA ALA A 222 -6.36 12.61 11.08
C ALA A 222 -4.87 12.90 11.31
N PHE A 223 -4.00 12.26 10.53
CA PHE A 223 -2.55 12.57 10.60
C PHE A 223 -2.24 14.04 10.28
N GLY A 224 -3.11 14.70 9.51
CA GLY A 224 -3.02 16.11 9.19
C GLY A 224 -3.64 17.04 10.22
N SER A 225 -4.30 16.54 11.26
CA SER A 225 -4.91 17.37 12.31
C SER A 225 -3.84 17.95 13.24
N LEU A 226 -4.05 19.19 13.67
CA LEU A 226 -3.11 19.89 14.56
C LEU A 226 -3.41 19.64 16.04
N HIS A 227 -4.67 19.33 16.36
CA HIS A 227 -5.12 19.11 17.72
C HIS A 227 -5.83 17.77 17.88
N TYR A 228 -5.77 17.27 19.12
CA TYR A 228 -6.47 16.05 19.48
C TYR A 228 -7.98 16.31 19.42
N LYS A 229 -8.74 15.33 18.90
CA LYS A 229 -10.19 15.42 18.67
C LYS A 229 -10.64 16.49 17.65
N ASP A 230 -9.73 17.01 16.82
CA ASP A 230 -10.15 17.74 15.63
C ASP A 230 -11.14 16.87 14.82
N PRO A 231 -12.27 17.43 14.37
CA PRO A 231 -13.26 16.66 13.63
C PRO A 231 -12.70 16.24 12.27
N LEU A 232 -13.06 15.04 11.84
CA LEU A 232 -12.59 14.49 10.56
C LEU A 232 -13.29 15.16 9.37
N ASN A 233 -12.49 15.71 8.47
CA ASN A 233 -12.93 16.18 7.18
C ASN A 233 -13.45 15.03 6.30
N LYS A 234 -14.06 15.39 5.16
CA LYS A 234 -14.70 14.44 4.22
C LYS A 234 -13.75 13.32 3.74
N PHE A 235 -12.47 13.63 3.57
CA PHE A 235 -11.49 12.71 3.01
C PHE A 235 -10.42 12.28 4.02
N GLU A 236 -10.70 12.37 5.31
CA GLU A 236 -9.75 11.97 6.35
C GLU A 236 -10.12 10.60 6.92
N CYS A 237 -9.22 9.63 6.76
CA CYS A 237 -9.44 8.22 7.12
C CYS A 237 -8.19 7.50 7.64
N SER A 238 -7.12 8.25 7.97
CA SER A 238 -5.93 7.67 8.59
C SER A 238 -5.38 8.58 9.70
N PRO A 239 -5.07 8.03 10.88
CA PRO A 239 -4.48 8.79 11.99
C PRO A 239 -2.98 9.04 11.82
N ASN A 240 -2.30 8.20 11.06
CA ASN A 240 -0.87 8.33 10.77
C ASN A 240 -0.55 7.84 9.36
N LEU A 241 0.68 8.12 8.94
CA LEU A 241 1.26 7.59 7.73
C LEU A 241 2.68 7.11 8.04
N SER A 242 2.97 5.87 7.66
CA SER A 242 4.33 5.37 7.52
C SER A 242 4.84 5.68 6.11
N PHE A 243 6.09 6.10 6.01
CA PHE A 243 6.72 6.30 4.71
C PHE A 243 8.17 5.83 4.73
N THR A 244 8.58 5.22 3.63
CA THR A 244 9.82 4.47 3.53
C THR A 244 10.63 4.87 2.31
N THR A 245 11.95 4.85 2.42
CA THR A 245 12.87 5.13 1.30
C THR A 245 14.14 4.31 1.41
N GLY A 246 14.97 4.32 0.36
CA GLY A 246 16.30 3.70 0.40
C GLY A 246 16.28 2.17 0.37
N GLY A 247 15.31 1.59 -0.34
CA GLY A 247 15.18 0.13 -0.45
C GLY A 247 14.74 -0.52 0.86
N TYR A 248 13.78 0.11 1.55
CA TYR A 248 13.30 -0.39 2.83
C TYR A 248 12.74 -1.81 2.72
N PHE A 249 13.12 -2.67 3.66
CA PHE A 249 12.52 -3.98 3.85
C PHE A 249 12.61 -4.38 5.33
N ASN A 250 11.69 -5.24 5.74
CA ASN A 250 11.55 -5.69 7.12
C ASN A 250 11.11 -7.17 7.15
N PRO A 251 11.05 -7.80 8.34
CA PRO A 251 10.62 -9.19 8.44
C PRO A 251 9.19 -9.34 7.87
N PRO A 252 8.89 -10.38 7.05
CA PRO A 252 7.53 -10.61 6.58
C PRO A 252 6.56 -10.83 7.74
N HIS A 253 5.47 -10.07 7.82
CA HIS A 253 4.52 -10.15 8.92
C HIS A 253 3.08 -9.92 8.43
N LYS A 254 2.13 -10.17 9.33
CA LYS A 254 0.74 -9.77 9.20
C LYS A 254 0.39 -8.98 10.45
N ASP A 255 -0.20 -7.80 10.25
CA ASP A 255 -0.73 -7.02 11.35
C ASP A 255 -2.07 -7.62 11.77
N THR A 256 -2.07 -8.32 12.91
CA THR A 256 -3.26 -9.04 13.43
C THR A 256 -3.98 -8.29 14.54
N LYS A 257 -3.43 -7.16 14.98
CA LYS A 257 -3.97 -6.33 16.06
C LYS A 257 -4.58 -5.03 15.57
N ASP A 258 -4.58 -4.83 14.26
CA ASP A 258 -5.19 -3.68 13.62
C ASP A 258 -6.71 -3.78 13.72
N ALA A 259 -7.34 -2.66 14.07
CA ALA A 259 -8.79 -2.59 14.15
C ALA A 259 -9.44 -2.41 12.76
N GLN A 260 -8.68 -1.91 11.79
CA GLN A 260 -9.08 -1.84 10.39
C GLN A 260 -8.75 -3.13 9.62
N ASP A 261 -9.63 -3.51 8.68
CA ASP A 261 -9.39 -4.64 7.77
C ASP A 261 -8.39 -4.30 6.65
N PHE A 262 -8.32 -3.04 6.25
CA PHE A 262 -7.54 -2.58 5.10
C PHE A 262 -6.71 -1.35 5.42
N ALA A 263 -5.50 -1.33 4.87
CA ALA A 263 -4.63 -0.17 4.80
C ALA A 263 -4.47 0.28 3.34
N PHE A 264 -4.15 1.57 3.16
CA PHE A 264 -3.83 2.12 1.86
C PHE A 264 -2.31 2.27 1.71
N ALA A 265 -1.76 1.74 0.63
CA ALA A 265 -0.36 1.87 0.26
C ALA A 265 -0.23 2.62 -1.07
N LEU A 266 0.73 3.54 -1.13
CA LEU A 266 1.04 4.33 -2.32
C LEU A 266 2.54 4.25 -2.60
N PHE A 267 2.91 3.84 -3.81
CA PHE A 267 4.29 3.75 -4.27
C PHE A 267 4.56 4.86 -5.27
N LEU A 268 5.56 5.71 -5.01
CA LEU A 268 5.90 6.84 -5.87
C LEU A 268 7.39 6.82 -6.23
N PRO A 269 7.76 6.95 -7.52
CA PRO A 269 9.14 7.19 -7.91
C PRO A 269 9.51 8.63 -7.55
N THR A 270 10.39 8.81 -6.57
CA THR A 270 10.75 10.14 -6.04
C THR A 270 12.23 10.42 -6.14
N ASN A 271 12.57 11.69 -6.39
CA ASN A 271 13.93 12.19 -6.30
C ASN A 271 14.38 12.16 -4.84
N LYS A 272 15.58 11.62 -4.60
CA LYS A 272 16.14 11.49 -3.25
C LYS A 272 16.48 12.84 -2.62
N SER A 273 16.79 13.87 -3.42
CA SER A 273 17.24 15.16 -2.91
C SER A 273 16.12 16.03 -2.35
N ASP A 274 14.95 16.05 -3.00
CA ASP A 274 13.85 16.97 -2.66
C ASP A 274 12.47 16.30 -2.53
N GLY A 275 12.38 15.01 -2.86
CA GLY A 275 11.14 14.24 -2.81
C GLY A 275 10.16 14.54 -3.94
N SER A 276 10.54 15.29 -5.00
CA SER A 276 9.68 15.45 -6.17
C SER A 276 9.46 14.11 -6.87
N ILE A 277 8.33 13.96 -7.55
CA ILE A 277 8.10 12.80 -8.42
C ILE A 277 9.01 12.92 -9.63
N ILE A 278 9.62 11.80 -9.99
CA ILE A 278 10.46 11.68 -11.18
C ILE A 278 9.54 11.69 -12.40
N ALA A 279 9.79 12.59 -13.35
CA ALA A 279 9.04 12.70 -14.59
C ALA A 279 9.46 11.62 -15.60
N SER A 280 8.62 11.33 -16.60
CA SER A 280 8.95 10.39 -17.69
C SER A 280 10.15 10.84 -18.53
N THR A 281 10.47 12.14 -18.52
CA THR A 281 11.63 12.73 -19.21
C THR A 281 12.94 12.55 -18.46
N ASP A 282 12.90 12.19 -17.18
CA ASP A 282 14.11 12.03 -16.38
C ASP A 282 14.76 10.68 -16.69
N VAL A 283 16.09 10.65 -16.83
CA VAL A 283 16.81 9.38 -16.87
C VAL A 283 16.87 8.82 -15.45
N TYR A 284 16.08 7.79 -15.17
CA TYR A 284 16.05 7.16 -13.86
C TYR A 284 16.25 5.64 -13.92
N HIS A 285 16.92 5.13 -12.88
CA HIS A 285 17.06 3.70 -12.63
C HIS A 285 16.41 3.38 -11.28
N VAL A 286 15.12 3.05 -11.29
CA VAL A 286 14.48 2.49 -10.09
C VAL A 286 15.02 1.07 -9.90
N LYS A 287 15.85 0.87 -8.87
CA LYS A 287 16.29 -0.45 -8.41
C LYS A 287 15.54 -0.80 -7.12
N GLY A 288 14.95 -1.99 -7.08
CA GLY A 288 14.16 -2.46 -5.95
C GLY A 288 12.73 -1.93 -5.96
N GLY A 289 12.14 -1.75 -4.77
CA GLY A 289 10.76 -1.27 -4.61
C GLY A 289 9.69 -2.36 -4.69
N SER A 290 10.09 -3.62 -4.84
CA SER A 290 9.16 -4.73 -4.88
C SER A 290 8.40 -4.89 -3.57
N PHE A 291 7.08 -4.95 -3.63
CA PHE A 291 6.24 -5.34 -2.50
C PHE A 291 5.83 -6.80 -2.65
N VAL A 292 6.26 -7.65 -1.72
CA VAL A 292 6.14 -9.11 -1.83
C VAL A 292 5.08 -9.62 -0.88
N PHE A 293 4.16 -10.44 -1.38
CA PHE A 293 3.24 -11.26 -0.58
C PHE A 293 3.69 -12.72 -0.64
N PRO A 294 4.51 -13.19 0.33
CA PRO A 294 5.12 -14.52 0.26
C PRO A 294 4.09 -15.65 0.28
N ILE A 295 3.05 -15.44 1.09
CA ILE A 295 2.02 -16.44 1.38
C ILE A 295 1.09 -16.73 0.20
N ILE A 296 1.10 -15.89 -0.84
CA ILE A 296 0.30 -16.08 -2.06
C ILE A 296 1.17 -16.07 -3.32
N GLY A 297 2.50 -16.06 -3.16
CA GLY A 297 3.46 -16.05 -4.26
C GLY A 297 3.21 -14.90 -5.23
N LEU A 298 3.10 -13.68 -4.70
CA LEU A 298 2.81 -12.47 -5.48
C LEU A 298 3.86 -11.40 -5.24
N VAL A 299 4.24 -10.68 -6.29
CA VAL A 299 5.11 -9.50 -6.24
C VAL A 299 4.49 -8.36 -7.02
N LEU A 300 4.54 -7.16 -6.44
CA LEU A 300 4.20 -5.89 -7.09
C LEU A 300 5.50 -5.14 -7.39
N ILE A 301 5.64 -4.61 -8.60
CA ILE A 301 6.76 -3.77 -9.06
C ILE A 301 6.20 -2.58 -9.83
#